data_AF-A0A0R2H4M0-F1
#
_entry.id   AF-A0A0R2H4M0-F1
#
_cell.length_a   1.000
_cell.length_b   1.000
_cell.length_c   1.000
_cell.angle_alpha   90.00
_cell.angle_beta   90.00
_cell.angle_gamma   90.00
#
_symmetry.space_group_name_H-M   'P 1'
#
loop_
_entity.id
_entity.type
_entity.pdbx_description
1 polymer ?
#
loop_
_entity_poly.entity_id
_entity_poly.type
_entity_poly.pdbx_seq_one_letter_code
_entity_poly.pdbx_strand_id
1 'polypeptide(L)'
;MNKYYASTKEEIINKSLNLLTRIHIKHLFTHQGEIQITDKSIILKDWKTIEWNDIKKVDMENDEIVSSKMFATQSRLFFMKSSKPIRLILNNNEVIYLYVNWNFATGLSDNKKIYERIKNN
;
A
#
# COMPACT_ATOMS: atom_id res chain seq x y z
N MET A 1 6.59 -13.75 8.96
CA MET A 1 5.59 -13.44 7.91
C MET A 1 5.61 -11.95 7.62
N ASN A 2 5.27 -11.55 6.40
CA ASN A 2 5.28 -10.15 6.00
C ASN A 2 4.02 -9.45 6.51
N LYS A 3 4.17 -8.24 7.04
CA LYS A 3 3.05 -7.38 7.47
C LYS A 3 2.65 -6.45 6.34
N TYR A 4 1.37 -6.15 6.23
CA TYR A 4 0.87 -5.17 5.27
C TYR A 4 0.15 -4.00 5.93
N TYR A 5 0.12 -2.89 5.19
CA TYR A 5 -0.78 -1.76 5.37
C TYR A 5 -1.48 -1.52 4.06
N ALA A 6 -2.81 -1.47 4.06
CA ALA A 6 -3.56 -1.28 2.83
C ALA A 6 -4.88 -0.52 3.05
N SER A 7 -5.35 0.07 1.96
CA SER A 7 -6.67 0.68 1.87
C SER A 7 -7.10 0.82 0.42
N THR A 8 -8.41 0.88 0.22
CA THR A 8 -8.94 1.27 -1.08
C THR A 8 -8.75 2.77 -1.32
N LYS A 9 -8.76 3.19 -2.58
CA LYS A 9 -8.77 4.61 -2.95
C LYS A 9 -9.88 5.40 -2.25
N GLU A 10 -11.08 4.82 -2.20
CA GLU A 10 -12.24 5.46 -1.59
C GLU A 10 -12.05 5.68 -0.08
N GLU A 11 -11.52 4.68 0.64
CA GLU A 11 -11.20 4.80 2.06
C GLU A 11 -10.18 5.91 2.33
N ILE A 12 -9.14 6.01 1.50
CA ILE A 12 -8.10 7.04 1.63
C ILE A 12 -8.70 8.43 1.40
N ILE A 13 -9.55 8.59 0.39
CA ILE A 13 -10.24 9.86 0.12
C ILE A 13 -11.11 10.23 1.32
N ASN A 14 -11.97 9.32 1.77
CA ASN A 14 -12.87 9.56 2.92
C ASN A 14 -12.11 9.90 4.20
N LYS A 15 -10.95 9.27 4.44
CA LYS A 15 -10.10 9.56 5.60
C LYS A 15 -9.32 10.87 5.47
N SER A 16 -8.86 11.23 4.27
CA SER A 16 -8.12 12.47 4.03
C SER A 16 -8.97 13.73 4.22
N LEU A 17 -10.30 13.59 4.10
CA LEU A 17 -11.27 14.66 4.42
C LEU A 17 -11.38 14.94 5.94
N ASN A 18 -10.95 14.02 6.81
CA ASN A 18 -10.97 14.20 8.26
C ASN A 18 -9.69 14.90 8.77
N LEU A 19 -9.83 16.06 9.43
CA LEU A 19 -8.74 16.95 9.86
C LEU A 19 -7.58 16.26 10.64
N LEU A 20 -7.87 15.18 11.37
CA LEU A 20 -6.91 14.41 12.17
C LEU A 20 -5.92 13.57 11.34
N THR A 21 -6.23 13.22 10.09
CA THR A 21 -5.33 12.43 9.24
C THR A 21 -4.17 13.24 8.67
N ARG A 22 -4.21 14.57 8.80
CA ARG A 22 -3.07 15.46 8.50
C ARG A 22 -1.86 15.25 9.43
N ILE A 23 -2.04 14.54 10.55
CA ILE A 23 -1.02 14.47 11.61
C ILE A 23 -0.12 13.23 11.47
N HIS A 24 -0.64 12.07 11.03
CA HIS A 24 0.20 10.88 10.85
C HIS A 24 -0.32 9.90 9.80
N ILE A 25 0.50 9.65 8.79
CA ILE A 25 0.14 8.92 7.58
C ILE A 25 -0.20 7.43 7.78
N LYS A 26 0.22 6.86 8.93
CA LYS A 26 -0.23 5.54 9.40
C LYS A 26 -1.75 5.41 9.51
N HIS A 27 -2.45 6.51 9.77
CA HIS A 27 -3.91 6.51 9.91
C HIS A 27 -4.64 6.56 8.57
N LEU A 28 -3.92 6.84 7.48
CA LEU A 28 -4.46 6.86 6.13
C LEU A 28 -4.89 5.45 5.68
N PHE A 29 -4.12 4.43 6.08
CA PHE A 29 -4.43 3.03 5.82
C PHE A 29 -5.38 2.49 6.88
N THR A 30 -6.48 1.89 6.44
CA THR A 30 -7.54 1.32 7.28
C THR A 30 -7.22 -0.10 7.68
N HIS A 31 -6.60 -0.85 6.78
CA HIS A 31 -6.35 -2.27 6.96
C HIS A 31 -4.88 -2.54 7.20
N GLN A 32 -4.61 -3.45 8.13
CA GLN A 32 -3.28 -3.95 8.40
C GLN A 32 -3.38 -5.40 8.87
N GLY A 33 -2.36 -6.19 8.57
CA GLY A 33 -2.36 -7.61 8.91
C GLY A 33 -1.15 -8.30 8.31
N GLU A 34 -1.28 -9.60 8.09
CA GLU A 34 -0.25 -10.39 7.41
C GLU A 34 -0.61 -10.59 5.94
N ILE A 35 0.41 -10.53 5.08
CA ILE A 35 0.26 -10.80 3.65
C ILE A 35 0.89 -12.14 3.29
N GLN A 36 0.16 -12.92 2.52
CA GLN A 36 0.63 -14.15 1.90
C GLN A 36 0.38 -14.10 0.40
N ILE A 37 1.42 -14.36 -0.39
CA ILE A 37 1.32 -14.49 -1.85
C ILE A 37 1.43 -15.98 -2.15
N THR A 38 0.42 -16.50 -2.84
CA THR A 38 0.28 -17.90 -3.26
C THR A 38 0.19 -17.97 -4.77
N ASP A 39 0.26 -19.17 -5.33
CA ASP A 39 0.15 -19.39 -6.77
C ASP A 39 -1.24 -19.03 -7.33
N LYS A 40 -2.25 -18.84 -6.46
CA LYS A 40 -3.63 -18.52 -6.87
C LYS A 40 -4.08 -17.10 -6.54
N SER A 41 -3.50 -16.51 -5.51
CA SER A 41 -4.01 -15.26 -4.94
C SER A 41 -3.01 -14.52 -4.05
N ILE A 42 -3.31 -13.24 -3.83
CA ILE A 42 -2.77 -12.43 -2.74
C ILE A 42 -3.78 -12.46 -1.59
N ILE A 43 -3.36 -12.96 -0.43
CA ILE A 43 -4.16 -13.01 0.80
C ILE A 43 -3.69 -11.88 1.71
N LEU A 44 -4.57 -10.90 1.94
CA LEU A 44 -4.43 -9.86 2.96
C LEU A 44 -5.28 -10.31 4.16
N LYS A 45 -4.64 -10.97 5.13
CA LYS A 45 -5.35 -11.59 6.26
C LYS A 45 -6.23 -10.57 6.99
N ASP A 46 -7.39 -11.05 7.45
CA ASP A 46 -8.41 -10.27 8.17
C ASP A 46 -9.08 -9.16 7.33
N TRP A 47 -8.82 -9.10 6.02
CA TRP A 47 -9.46 -8.13 5.14
C TRP A 47 -9.95 -8.72 3.81
N LYS A 48 -9.04 -9.17 2.95
CA LYS A 48 -9.38 -9.47 1.55
C LYS A 48 -8.45 -10.51 0.94
N THR A 49 -9.03 -11.41 0.16
CA THR A 49 -8.29 -12.27 -0.78
C THR A 49 -8.52 -11.75 -2.19
N ILE A 50 -7.45 -11.61 -2.97
CA ILE A 50 -7.47 -11.09 -4.33
C ILE A 50 -6.92 -12.19 -5.24
N GLU A 51 -7.77 -12.77 -6.06
CA GLU A 51 -7.34 -13.76 -7.06
C GLU A 51 -6.57 -13.08 -8.18
N TRP A 52 -5.61 -13.78 -8.78
CA TRP A 52 -4.81 -13.21 -9.88
C TRP A 52 -5.68 -12.73 -11.05
N ASN A 53 -6.74 -13.48 -11.35
CA ASN A 53 -7.68 -13.16 -12.43
C ASN A 53 -8.48 -11.88 -12.18
N ASP A 54 -8.59 -11.43 -10.92
CA ASP A 54 -9.30 -10.19 -10.57
C ASP A 54 -8.43 -8.95 -10.76
N ILE A 55 -7.12 -9.11 -10.97
CA ILE A 55 -6.17 -8.01 -11.09
C ILE A 55 -6.05 -7.59 -12.54
N LYS A 56 -6.56 -6.39 -12.85
CA LYS A 56 -6.44 -5.76 -14.15
C LYS A 56 -5.03 -5.22 -14.41
N LYS A 57 -4.42 -4.62 -13.39
CA LYS A 57 -3.08 -4.02 -13.49
C LYS A 57 -2.42 -3.92 -12.11
N VAL A 58 -1.10 -4.08 -12.08
CA VAL A 58 -0.26 -3.77 -10.93
C VAL A 58 0.80 -2.75 -11.33
N ASP A 59 0.94 -1.69 -10.54
CA ASP A 59 2.01 -0.72 -10.71
C ASP A 59 2.54 -0.22 -9.36
N MET A 60 3.65 0.52 -9.41
CA MET A 60 4.33 1.05 -8.23
C MET A 60 4.71 2.51 -8.47
N GLU A 61 3.70 3.37 -8.37
CA GLU A 61 3.79 4.78 -8.73
C GLU A 61 3.24 5.69 -7.63
N ASN A 62 3.69 6.94 -7.64
CA ASN A 62 3.01 7.99 -6.88
C ASN A 62 1.82 8.47 -7.70
N ASP A 63 0.74 8.82 -7.03
CA ASP A 63 -0.33 9.60 -7.62
C ASP A 63 -0.79 10.73 -6.69
N GLU A 64 -1.85 11.40 -7.11
CA GLU A 64 -2.46 12.53 -6.39
C GLU A 64 -3.12 12.09 -5.07
N ILE A 65 -3.45 10.80 -4.91
CA ILE A 65 -4.11 10.26 -3.72
C ILE A 65 -3.06 9.80 -2.70
N VAL A 66 -2.05 9.05 -3.17
CA VAL A 66 -0.95 8.53 -2.35
C VAL A 66 0.37 8.81 -3.06
N SER A 67 1.14 9.74 -2.49
CA SER A 67 2.47 10.09 -3.00
C SER A 67 3.53 9.87 -1.94
N SER A 68 4.65 9.25 -2.31
CA SER A 68 5.83 9.08 -1.46
C SER A 68 6.31 10.39 -0.80
N LYS A 69 5.99 11.56 -1.38
CA LYS A 69 6.26 12.88 -0.78
C LYS A 69 5.46 13.14 0.48
N MET A 70 4.23 12.64 0.59
CA MET A 70 3.40 12.74 1.81
C MET A 70 4.04 12.03 3.01
N PHE A 71 4.91 11.05 2.73
CA PHE A 71 5.57 10.22 3.73
C PHE A 71 6.99 10.72 4.04
N ALA A 72 7.68 11.33 3.05
CA ALA A 72 9.01 11.91 3.21
C ALA A 72 9.06 13.12 4.16
N THR A 73 7.93 13.78 4.42
CA THR A 73 7.84 14.90 5.36
C THR A 73 8.08 14.49 6.81
N GLN A 74 7.90 13.20 7.16
CA GLN A 74 8.20 12.67 8.50
C GLN A 74 9.62 12.11 8.64
N SER A 75 10.24 11.61 7.56
CA SER A 75 11.58 10.97 7.60
C SER A 75 12.76 11.95 7.56
N ARG A 76 12.54 13.21 7.95
CA ARG A 76 13.41 14.39 7.71
C ARG A 76 14.85 14.31 8.22
N LEU A 77 15.27 13.26 8.92
CA LEU A 77 16.61 13.23 9.50
C LEU A 77 17.65 12.44 8.72
N PHE A 78 17.38 11.27 8.09
CA PHE A 78 18.49 10.52 7.45
C PHE A 78 18.14 9.62 6.24
N PHE A 79 16.89 9.55 5.76
CA PHE A 79 16.51 8.58 4.72
C PHE A 79 15.71 9.23 3.58
N MET A 80 16.37 9.40 2.43
CA MET A 80 15.85 10.08 1.23
C MET A 80 14.91 9.23 0.35
N LYS A 81 14.67 7.95 0.66
CA LYS A 81 13.85 7.06 -0.19
C LYS A 81 12.60 6.59 0.55
N SER A 82 11.55 7.42 0.53
CA SER A 82 10.21 6.90 0.82
C SER A 82 9.80 5.95 -0.29
N SER A 83 9.42 4.72 0.08
CA SER A 83 8.89 3.76 -0.88
C SER A 83 7.60 4.25 -1.53
N LYS A 84 7.40 3.89 -2.80
CA LYS A 84 6.15 4.11 -3.53
C LYS A 84 5.15 3.01 -3.15
N PRO A 85 3.84 3.29 -3.09
CA PRO A 85 2.85 2.26 -2.83
C PRO A 85 2.80 1.26 -3.99
N ILE A 86 2.50 0.00 -3.69
CA ILE A 86 2.02 -0.94 -4.71
C ILE A 86 0.54 -0.61 -4.93
N ARG A 87 0.12 -0.42 -6.18
CA ARG A 87 -1.30 -0.28 -6.50
C ARG A 87 -1.78 -1.53 -7.22
N LEU A 88 -2.81 -2.15 -6.67
CA LEU A 88 -3.56 -3.21 -7.32
C LEU A 88 -4.83 -2.60 -7.88
N ILE A 89 -4.94 -2.59 -9.21
CA ILE A 89 -6.14 -2.14 -9.92
C ILE A 89 -6.90 -3.39 -10.31
N LEU A 90 -8.10 -3.56 -9.76
CA LEU A 90 -8.93 -4.73 -9.99
C LEU A 90 -9.85 -4.54 -11.21
N ASN A 91 -10.43 -5.62 -11.71
CA ASN A 91 -11.33 -5.62 -12.86
C ASN A 91 -12.58 -4.76 -12.66
N ASN A 92 -13.05 -4.64 -11.42
CA ASN A 92 -14.16 -3.76 -11.03
C ASN A 92 -13.74 -2.28 -10.87
N ASN A 93 -12.53 -1.91 -11.29
CA ASN A 93 -11.90 -0.60 -11.13
C ASN A 93 -11.64 -0.16 -9.68
N GLU A 94 -11.77 -1.06 -8.70
CA GLU A 94 -11.27 -0.81 -7.35
C GLU A 94 -9.75 -0.67 -7.39
N VAL A 95 -9.21 0.32 -6.68
CA VAL A 95 -7.78 0.53 -6.53
C VAL A 95 -7.40 0.33 -5.07
N ILE A 96 -6.52 -0.62 -4.82
CA ILE A 96 -5.97 -0.91 -3.49
C ILE A 96 -4.53 -0.41 -3.45
N TYR A 97 -4.23 0.44 -2.47
CA TYR A 97 -2.86 0.84 -2.15
C TYR A 97 -2.31 -0.10 -1.08
N LEU A 98 -1.11 -0.61 -1.31
CA LEU A 98 -0.49 -1.62 -0.47
C LEU A 98 0.97 -1.23 -0.14
N TYR A 99 1.30 -1.34 1.14
CA TYR A 99 2.66 -1.30 1.67
C TYR A 99 2.95 -2.59 2.41
N VAL A 100 4.17 -3.11 2.28
CA VAL A 100 4.60 -4.36 2.93
C VAL A 100 5.88 -4.14 3.73
N ASN A 101 5.87 -4.63 4.98
CA ASN A 101 6.92 -4.45 5.98
C ASN A 101 7.37 -3.00 6.10
N TRP A 102 6.42 -2.08 5.95
CA TRP A 102 6.73 -0.66 5.90
C TRP A 102 7.02 -0.11 7.29
N ASN A 103 8.17 0.54 7.43
CA ASN A 103 8.60 1.19 8.65
C ASN A 103 8.29 2.69 8.55
N PHE A 104 7.33 3.15 9.35
CA PHE A 104 6.89 4.55 9.37
C PHE A 104 7.98 5.55 9.81
N ALA A 105 8.94 5.12 10.64
CA ALA A 105 10.00 6.00 11.13
C ALA A 105 11.08 6.25 10.07
N THR A 106 11.37 5.23 9.23
CA THR A 106 12.45 5.30 8.23
C THR A 106 11.97 5.45 6.80
N GLY A 107 10.69 5.17 6.52
CA GLY A 107 10.12 5.15 5.17
C GLY A 107 10.47 3.90 4.34
N LEU A 108 11.30 3.01 4.87
CA LEU A 108 11.74 1.76 4.21
C LEU A 108 10.61 0.73 4.16
N SER A 109 10.53 -0.02 3.07
CA SER A 109 9.57 -1.11 2.88
C SER A 109 10.12 -2.18 1.95
N ASP A 110 9.45 -3.33 1.94
CA ASP A 110 9.71 -4.43 1.00
C ASP A 110 8.92 -4.27 -0.32
N ASN A 111 8.26 -3.12 -0.54
CA ASN A 111 7.33 -2.93 -1.67
C ASN A 111 7.93 -3.32 -3.02
N LYS A 112 9.18 -2.94 -3.31
CA LYS A 112 9.81 -3.31 -4.58
C LYS A 112 9.93 -4.83 -4.73
N LYS A 113 10.42 -5.52 -3.70
CA LYS A 113 10.57 -6.99 -3.71
C LYS A 113 9.22 -7.68 -3.88
N ILE A 114 8.18 -7.16 -3.21
CA ILE A 114 6.84 -7.71 -3.28
C ILE A 114 6.17 -7.43 -4.62
N TYR A 115 6.34 -6.22 -5.16
CA TYR A 115 5.85 -5.83 -6.48
C TYR A 115 6.40 -6.75 -7.57
N GLU A 116 7.72 -6.97 -7.59
CA GLU A 116 8.33 -7.89 -8.57
C GLU A 116 7.80 -9.32 -8.41
N ARG A 117 7.55 -9.77 -7.18
CA ARG A 117 6.95 -11.08 -6.95
C ARG A 117 5.52 -11.16 -7.51
N ILE A 118 4.71 -10.13 -7.25
CA ILE A 118 3.33 -10.04 -7.74
C ILE A 118 3.29 -10.00 -9.28
N LYS A 119 4.18 -9.23 -9.90
CA LYS A 119 4.21 -9.05 -11.36
C LYS A 119 4.62 -10.32 -12.13
N ASN A 120 5.35 -11.22 -11.48
CA ASN A 120 5.85 -12.46 -12.07
C ASN A 120 4.94 -13.68 -11.78
N ASN A 121 3.77 -13.48 -11.16
CA ASN A 121 2.70 -14.48 -11.06
C ASN A 121 1.68 -14.23 -12.17
#